data_AF-A0A2T0LI76-F1
#
_entry.id   AF-A0A2T0LI76-F1
#
_cell.length_a   1.000
_cell.length_b   1.000
_cell.length_c   1.000
_cell.angle_alpha   90.00
_cell.angle_beta   90.00
_cell.angle_gamma   90.00
#
_symmetry.space_group_name_H-M   'P 1'
#
loop_
_entity.id
_entity.type
_entity.pdbx_description
1 polymer ?
#
loop_
_entity_poly.entity_id
_entity_poly.type
_entity_poly.pdbx_seq_one_letter_code
_entity_poly.pdbx_strand_id
1 'polypeptide(L)'
;MDWSRAKTLLIIAFVALNLFLTVQVIQAWVEKSQMQNGNDSIRRELTQILREKDIETPDIPQNPPPVSVLEARIAPPGKGWEPLPDGGYGKTFHPPVALSGSNQLDSFLEKQVPSFKEYHLVSRKGQKRIYLQYWKERPLYGSRLEVKLSGGRALHSLKLVRLSIKEGKDAQTPVPASFALFNLVESGKVPKGTVFTHIELGYHGQSYDAKTRVLSPVWKFAAADGRTYYVNALTGALQP
;
A
#
# COMPACT_ATOMS: atom_id res chain seq x y z
N MET A 1 -53.85 27.78 19.99
CA MET A 1 -52.58 27.15 19.54
C MET A 1 -51.57 27.33 20.67
N ASP A 2 -51.17 26.24 21.33
CA ASP A 2 -50.34 26.29 22.54
C ASP A 2 -48.87 26.58 22.21
N TRP A 3 -48.60 27.81 21.77
CA TRP A 3 -47.28 28.30 21.37
C TRP A 3 -46.24 28.22 22.49
N SER A 4 -46.67 28.37 23.75
CA SER A 4 -45.81 28.19 24.93
C SER A 4 -45.37 26.74 25.10
N ARG A 5 -46.25 25.76 24.89
CA ARG A 5 -45.93 24.32 25.00
C ARG A 5 -44.97 23.88 23.89
N ALA A 6 -45.18 24.37 22.67
CA ALA A 6 -44.27 24.11 21.55
C ALA A 6 -42.85 24.62 21.80
N LYS A 7 -42.70 25.82 22.38
CA LYS A 7 -41.39 26.38 22.77
C LYS A 7 -40.70 25.52 23.83
N THR A 8 -41.41 25.12 24.86
CA THR A 8 -40.85 24.27 25.93
C THR A 8 -40.38 22.93 25.38
N LEU A 9 -41.18 22.32 24.49
CA LEU A 9 -40.85 21.03 23.88
C LEU A 9 -39.63 21.14 22.96
N LEU A 10 -39.49 22.25 22.22
CA LEU A 10 -38.32 22.55 21.40
C LEU A 10 -37.05 22.75 22.24
N ILE A 11 -37.13 23.46 23.37
CA ILE A 11 -36.01 23.65 24.29
C ILE A 11 -35.58 22.31 24.90
N ILE A 12 -36.53 21.48 25.35
CA ILE A 12 -36.23 20.16 25.91
C ILE A 12 -35.58 19.26 24.86
N ALA A 13 -36.12 19.21 23.64
CA ALA A 13 -35.54 18.42 22.56
C ALA A 13 -34.13 18.89 22.20
N PHE A 14 -33.89 20.20 22.19
CA PHE A 14 -32.56 20.77 21.95
C PHE A 14 -31.58 20.40 23.07
N VAL A 15 -31.98 20.48 24.33
CA VAL A 15 -31.13 20.08 25.46
C VAL A 15 -30.83 18.57 25.42
N ALA A 16 -31.83 17.74 25.15
CA ALA A 16 -31.65 16.29 25.02
C ALA A 16 -30.67 15.93 23.88
N LEU A 17 -30.80 16.60 22.73
CA LEU A 17 -29.89 16.41 21.59
C LEU A 17 -28.45 16.84 21.94
N ASN A 18 -28.27 18.00 22.58
CA ASN A 18 -26.94 18.47 22.98
C ASN A 18 -26.30 17.58 24.05
N LEU A 19 -27.09 17.05 25.00
CA LEU A 19 -26.61 16.10 25.99
C LEU A 19 -26.14 14.80 25.31
N PHE A 20 -26.93 14.28 24.37
CA PHE A 20 -26.58 13.11 23.58
C PHE A 20 -25.27 13.31 22.79
N LEU A 21 -25.14 14.46 22.11
CA LEU A 21 -23.91 14.82 21.39
C LEU A 21 -22.70 14.90 22.32
N THR A 22 -22.87 15.46 23.52
CA THR A 22 -21.77 15.55 24.51
C THR A 22 -21.29 14.17 24.94
N VAL A 23 -22.22 13.24 25.20
CA VAL A 23 -21.86 11.85 25.54
C VAL A 23 -21.09 11.18 24.40
N GLN A 24 -21.53 11.36 23.15
CA GLN A 24 -20.82 10.81 21.98
C GLN A 24 -19.40 11.37 21.84
N VAL A 25 -19.22 12.67 22.08
CA VAL A 25 -17.90 13.31 22.00
C VAL A 25 -16.96 12.77 23.08
N ILE A 26 -17.43 12.62 24.32
CA ILE A 26 -16.63 12.06 25.42
C ILE A 26 -16.21 10.62 25.10
N GLN A 27 -17.14 9.79 24.61
CA GLN A 27 -16.84 8.42 24.21
C GLN A 27 -15.76 8.36 23.12
N ALA A 28 -15.89 9.18 22.07
CA ALA A 28 -14.90 9.26 20.99
C ALA A 28 -13.51 9.70 21.49
N TRP A 29 -13.45 10.59 22.49
CA TRP A 29 -12.18 11.02 23.09
C TRP A 29 -11.55 9.93 23.95
N VAL A 30 -12.36 9.22 24.74
CA VAL A 30 -11.89 8.09 25.57
C VAL A 30 -11.29 7.01 24.68
N GLU A 31 -11.99 6.57 23.63
CA GLU A 31 -11.50 5.55 22.69
C GLU A 31 -10.16 5.98 22.05
N LYS A 32 -10.08 7.23 21.57
CA LYS A 32 -8.85 7.78 20.99
C LYS A 32 -7.69 7.79 22.00
N SER A 33 -7.96 8.20 23.24
CA SER A 33 -6.93 8.25 24.30
C SER A 33 -6.41 6.86 24.69
N GLN A 34 -7.29 5.86 24.76
CA GLN A 34 -6.92 4.48 25.08
C GLN A 34 -6.04 3.87 23.98
N MET A 35 -6.39 4.09 22.71
CA MET A 35 -5.55 3.68 21.57
C MET A 35 -4.19 4.38 21.62
N GLN A 36 -4.16 5.67 21.95
CA GLN A 36 -2.91 6.44 22.03
C GLN A 36 -1.99 5.95 23.16
N ASN A 37 -2.54 5.67 24.35
CA ASN A 37 -1.78 5.10 25.46
C ASN A 37 -1.20 3.71 25.13
N GLY A 38 -2.00 2.84 24.48
CA GLY A 38 -1.52 1.53 24.01
C GLY A 38 -0.44 1.66 22.94
N ASN A 39 -0.56 2.64 22.04
CA ASN A 39 0.48 2.93 21.05
C ASN A 39 1.78 3.40 21.71
N ASP A 40 1.70 4.21 22.77
CA ASP A 40 2.88 4.70 23.48
C ASP A 40 3.60 3.60 24.30
N SER A 41 2.89 2.60 24.82
CA SER A 41 3.53 1.40 25.40
C SER A 41 4.22 0.56 24.32
N ILE A 42 3.53 0.27 23.21
CA ILE A 42 4.10 -0.47 22.08
C ILE A 42 5.36 0.22 21.54
N ARG A 43 5.37 1.56 21.46
CA ARG A 43 6.55 2.31 20.99
C ARG A 43 7.74 2.18 21.92
N ARG A 44 7.53 2.11 23.24
CA ARG A 44 8.62 1.90 24.21
C ARG A 44 9.20 0.49 24.07
N GLU A 45 8.36 -0.52 23.98
CA GLU A 45 8.77 -1.91 23.76
C GLU A 45 9.48 -2.08 22.41
N LEU A 46 8.94 -1.46 21.35
CA LEU A 46 9.59 -1.40 20.04
C LEU A 46 10.98 -0.75 20.12
N THR A 47 11.11 0.38 20.82
CA THR A 47 12.41 1.06 20.96
C THR A 47 13.43 0.16 21.67
N GLN A 48 12.98 -0.60 22.67
CA GLN A 48 13.84 -1.53 23.40
C GLN A 48 14.30 -2.70 22.50
N ILE A 49 13.37 -3.38 21.81
CA ILE A 49 13.73 -4.53 20.97
C ILE A 49 14.57 -4.13 19.76
N LEU A 50 14.33 -2.93 19.19
CA LEU A 50 15.18 -2.40 18.11
C LEU A 50 16.61 -2.16 18.60
N ARG A 51 16.80 -1.59 19.79
CA ARG A 51 18.14 -1.40 20.37
C ARG A 51 18.83 -2.71 20.69
N GLU A 52 18.12 -3.65 21.30
CA GLU A 52 18.67 -4.97 21.66
C GLU A 52 19.15 -5.74 20.42
N LYS A 53 18.36 -5.67 19.33
CA LYS A 53 18.66 -6.32 18.06
C LYS A 53 19.46 -5.45 17.09
N ASP A 54 19.93 -4.28 17.51
CA ASP A 54 20.72 -3.37 16.68
C ASP A 54 20.03 -3.11 15.31
N ILE A 55 18.72 -2.83 15.33
CA ILE A 55 17.91 -2.59 14.13
C ILE A 55 17.68 -1.08 14.00
N GLU A 56 18.02 -0.55 12.84
CA GLU A 56 17.79 0.85 12.48
C GLU A 56 16.56 1.00 11.59
N THR A 57 15.84 2.12 11.73
CA THR A 57 14.61 2.40 10.99
C THR A 57 14.58 3.86 10.54
N PRO A 58 13.93 4.17 9.41
CA PRO A 58 13.57 5.56 9.09
C PRO A 58 12.43 6.01 10.00
N ASP A 59 11.94 7.23 9.76
CA ASP A 59 10.75 7.72 10.45
C ASP A 59 9.55 6.77 10.26
N ILE A 60 8.97 6.33 11.38
CA ILE A 60 7.86 5.39 11.40
C ILE A 60 6.54 6.16 11.27
N PRO A 61 5.70 5.88 10.25
CA PRO A 61 4.40 6.54 10.09
C PRO A 61 3.46 6.27 11.28
N GLN A 62 2.89 7.33 11.85
CA GLN A 62 2.11 7.25 13.09
C GLN A 62 0.60 7.14 12.86
N ASN A 63 0.06 7.87 11.89
CA ASN A 63 -1.39 7.98 11.66
C ASN A 63 -1.73 7.57 10.22
N PRO A 64 -1.83 6.27 9.93
CA PRO A 64 -2.14 5.84 8.59
C PRO A 64 -3.61 6.18 8.22
N PRO A 65 -3.88 6.62 6.98
CA PRO A 65 -5.25 6.86 6.55
C PRO A 65 -6.06 5.55 6.52
N PRO A 66 -7.39 5.59 6.70
CA PRO A 66 -8.25 4.42 6.52
C PRO A 66 -8.02 3.71 5.19
N VAL A 67 -8.14 2.38 5.20
CA VAL A 67 -7.95 1.52 4.04
C VAL A 67 -9.05 0.48 3.96
N SER A 68 -9.44 0.11 2.74
CA SER A 68 -10.28 -1.05 2.49
C SER A 68 -9.48 -2.14 1.78
N VAL A 69 -9.98 -3.37 1.85
CA VAL A 69 -9.51 -4.47 1.01
C VAL A 69 -9.94 -4.19 -0.43
N LEU A 70 -9.10 -4.56 -1.39
CA LEU A 70 -9.38 -4.35 -2.81
C LEU A 70 -9.70 -5.67 -3.51
N GLU A 71 -10.72 -5.64 -4.36
CA GLU A 71 -10.92 -6.66 -5.38
C GLU A 71 -10.12 -6.25 -6.63
N ALA A 72 -9.25 -7.12 -7.11
CA ALA A 72 -8.43 -6.87 -8.28
C ALA A 72 -8.66 -7.94 -9.35
N ARG A 73 -8.60 -7.56 -10.62
CA ARG A 73 -8.60 -8.51 -11.75
C ARG A 73 -7.46 -8.19 -12.69
N ILE A 74 -6.86 -9.23 -13.28
CA ILE A 74 -5.87 -9.03 -14.33
C ILE A 74 -6.57 -8.38 -15.52
N ALA A 75 -6.10 -7.21 -15.93
CA ALA A 75 -6.64 -6.47 -17.05
C ALA A 75 -5.75 -6.66 -18.29
N PRO A 76 -6.27 -7.21 -19.40
CA PRO A 76 -5.52 -7.32 -20.65
C PRO A 76 -5.08 -5.94 -21.15
N PRO A 77 -3.84 -5.78 -21.63
CA PRO A 77 -3.34 -4.50 -22.12
C PRO A 77 -3.77 -4.16 -23.55
N GLY A 78 -4.47 -5.07 -24.24
CA GLY A 78 -4.97 -4.86 -25.59
C GLY A 78 -4.07 -5.46 -26.69
N LYS A 79 -4.18 -4.92 -27.90
CA LYS A 79 -3.54 -5.48 -29.11
C LYS A 79 -2.01 -5.45 -29.01
N GLY A 80 -1.38 -6.50 -29.54
CA GLY A 80 0.09 -6.61 -29.64
C GLY A 80 0.79 -7.01 -28.34
N TRP A 81 0.06 -7.59 -27.39
CA TRP A 81 0.58 -8.20 -26.18
C TRP A 81 0.18 -9.68 -26.16
N GLU A 82 1.09 -10.55 -25.73
CA GLU A 82 0.89 -11.99 -25.65
C GLU A 82 0.72 -12.42 -24.19
N PRO A 83 -0.29 -13.27 -23.86
CA PRO A 83 -0.45 -13.76 -22.50
C PRO A 83 0.72 -14.66 -22.09
N LEU A 84 1.14 -14.56 -20.83
CA LEU A 84 2.20 -15.37 -20.23
C LEU A 84 1.62 -16.39 -19.24
N PRO A 85 2.32 -17.51 -18.98
CA PRO A 85 1.83 -18.55 -18.06
C PRO A 85 1.62 -18.08 -16.61
N ASP A 86 2.27 -17.00 -16.19
CA ASP A 86 2.13 -16.41 -14.85
C ASP A 86 0.96 -15.41 -14.74
N GLY A 87 0.12 -15.34 -15.76
CA GLY A 87 -1.01 -14.42 -15.86
C GLY A 87 -0.63 -12.99 -16.27
N GLY A 88 0.66 -12.72 -16.53
CA GLY A 88 1.11 -11.47 -17.12
C GLY A 88 0.95 -11.43 -18.63
N TYR A 89 1.44 -10.34 -19.23
CA TYR A 89 1.49 -10.14 -20.67
C TYR A 89 2.89 -9.73 -21.10
N GLY A 90 3.38 -10.29 -22.19
CA GLY A 90 4.67 -9.99 -22.79
C GLY A 90 4.52 -9.20 -24.09
N LYS A 91 5.50 -8.35 -24.39
CA LYS A 91 5.66 -7.72 -25.69
C LYS A 91 7.14 -7.60 -26.02
N THR A 92 7.58 -8.22 -27.11
CA THR A 92 8.98 -8.22 -27.54
C THR A 92 9.11 -7.47 -28.87
N PHE A 93 10.20 -6.72 -29.03
CA PHE A 93 10.45 -5.89 -30.21
C PHE A 93 11.61 -6.47 -31.03
N HIS A 94 11.32 -6.80 -32.29
CA HIS A 94 12.28 -7.30 -33.26
C HIS A 94 12.19 -6.48 -34.56
N PRO A 95 13.17 -5.60 -34.87
CA PRO A 95 14.36 -5.29 -34.07
C PRO A 95 14.04 -4.47 -32.80
N PRO A 96 14.97 -4.39 -31.83
CA PRO A 96 14.82 -3.52 -30.65
C PRO A 96 14.57 -2.06 -31.04
N VAL A 97 13.67 -1.38 -30.34
CA VAL A 97 13.33 0.03 -30.62
C VAL A 97 14.38 0.94 -30.01
N ALA A 98 15.14 1.67 -30.83
CA ALA A 98 16.11 2.63 -30.34
C ALA A 98 15.41 3.78 -29.59
N LEU A 99 15.83 4.04 -28.34
CA LEU A 99 15.35 5.15 -27.53
C LEU A 99 16.51 6.11 -27.27
N SER A 100 16.40 7.31 -27.81
CA SER A 100 17.34 8.41 -27.58
C SER A 100 16.96 9.16 -26.30
N GLY A 101 17.27 8.56 -25.14
CA GLY A 101 17.14 9.18 -23.81
C GLY A 101 15.96 8.69 -22.94
N SER A 102 15.98 9.03 -21.64
CA SER A 102 14.95 8.61 -20.66
C SER A 102 13.57 9.18 -20.95
N ASN A 103 13.50 10.44 -21.40
CA ASN A 103 12.22 11.09 -21.70
C ASN A 103 11.51 10.42 -22.89
N GLN A 104 12.27 9.85 -23.83
CA GLN A 104 11.69 9.09 -24.94
C GLN A 104 11.16 7.72 -24.51
N LEU A 105 11.79 7.08 -23.51
CA LEU A 105 11.27 5.84 -22.94
C LEU A 105 9.89 6.06 -22.35
N ASP A 106 9.73 7.07 -21.50
CA ASP A 106 8.45 7.32 -20.83
C ASP A 106 7.36 7.69 -21.85
N SER A 107 7.64 8.55 -22.82
CA SER A 107 6.70 8.84 -23.92
C SER A 107 6.35 7.61 -24.77
N PHE A 108 7.29 6.67 -24.92
CA PHE A 108 7.03 5.41 -25.62
C PHE A 108 6.14 4.48 -24.78
N LEU A 109 6.43 4.36 -23.47
CA LEU A 109 5.63 3.57 -22.54
C LEU A 109 4.22 4.13 -22.41
N GLU A 110 4.03 5.44 -22.39
CA GLU A 110 2.70 6.08 -22.41
C GLU A 110 1.84 5.65 -23.60
N LYS A 111 2.46 5.37 -24.76
CA LYS A 111 1.75 4.92 -25.96
C LYS A 111 1.47 3.41 -25.98
N GLN A 112 2.32 2.62 -25.32
CA GLN A 112 2.27 1.15 -25.40
C GLN A 112 1.60 0.49 -24.19
N VAL A 113 1.66 1.11 -23.02
CA VAL A 113 1.18 0.57 -21.74
C VAL A 113 -0.08 1.33 -21.33
N PRO A 114 -1.24 0.65 -21.25
CA PRO A 114 -2.48 1.28 -20.81
C PRO A 114 -2.37 1.83 -19.40
N SER A 115 -2.84 3.07 -19.21
CA SER A 115 -2.74 3.79 -17.94
C SER A 115 -1.29 3.89 -17.40
N PHE A 116 -0.27 4.04 -18.26
CA PHE A 116 1.12 4.13 -17.80
C PHE A 116 1.37 5.20 -16.73
N LYS A 117 0.57 6.26 -16.69
CA LYS A 117 0.63 7.30 -15.63
C LYS A 117 0.37 6.77 -14.22
N GLU A 118 -0.29 5.62 -14.09
CA GLU A 118 -0.45 4.93 -12.80
C GLU A 118 0.82 4.17 -12.39
N TYR A 119 1.87 4.12 -13.23
CA TYR A 119 3.06 3.33 -12.97
C TYR A 119 4.24 4.22 -12.58
N HIS A 120 4.79 3.97 -11.40
CA HIS A 120 5.96 4.70 -10.90
C HIS A 120 7.19 3.80 -10.94
N LEU A 121 8.30 4.36 -11.41
CA LEU A 121 9.56 3.66 -11.46
C LEU A 121 10.12 3.45 -10.04
N VAL A 122 10.39 2.20 -9.68
CA VAL A 122 10.92 1.84 -8.35
C VAL A 122 12.33 1.26 -8.39
N SER A 123 12.82 0.83 -9.55
CA SER A 123 14.16 0.25 -9.66
C SER A 123 14.78 0.42 -11.05
N ARG A 124 16.04 0.86 -11.08
CA ARG A 124 16.91 0.87 -12.26
C ARG A 124 18.12 0.00 -11.98
N LYS A 125 18.18 -1.22 -12.53
CA LYS A 125 19.34 -2.13 -12.38
C LYS A 125 19.81 -2.62 -13.73
N GLY A 126 21.00 -2.17 -14.15
CA GLY A 126 21.59 -2.49 -15.45
C GLY A 126 20.61 -2.19 -16.60
N GLN A 127 20.24 -3.23 -17.34
CA GLN A 127 19.31 -3.19 -18.47
C GLN A 127 17.82 -3.27 -18.10
N LYS A 128 17.51 -3.49 -16.82
CA LYS A 128 16.12 -3.63 -16.34
C LYS A 128 15.62 -2.35 -15.71
N ARG A 129 14.36 -2.00 -15.97
CA ARG A 129 13.59 -1.01 -15.22
C ARG A 129 12.34 -1.68 -14.69
N ILE A 130 12.00 -1.41 -13.44
CA ILE A 130 10.80 -1.95 -12.79
C ILE A 130 9.93 -0.78 -12.37
N TYR A 131 8.69 -0.80 -12.82
CA TYR A 131 7.65 0.14 -12.40
C TYR A 131 6.57 -0.64 -11.65
N LEU A 132 6.00 -0.05 -10.61
CA LEU A 132 4.83 -0.58 -9.90
C LEU A 132 3.62 0.25 -10.25
N GLN A 133 2.47 -0.40 -10.41
CA GLN A 133 1.19 0.31 -10.51
C GLN A 133 0.83 0.88 -9.14
N TYR A 134 0.34 2.11 -9.12
CA TYR A 134 -0.19 2.81 -7.97
C TYR A 134 -1.71 2.92 -8.13
N TRP A 135 -2.40 2.69 -7.03
CA TRP A 135 -3.81 2.97 -6.93
C TRP A 135 -4.00 4.05 -5.87
N LYS A 136 -4.54 5.20 -6.29
CA LYS A 136 -4.40 6.46 -5.54
C LYS A 136 -2.90 6.69 -5.26
N GLU A 137 -2.51 6.92 -4.02
CA GLU A 137 -1.12 7.15 -3.62
C GLU A 137 -0.39 5.89 -3.12
N ARG A 138 -0.91 4.69 -3.40
CA ARG A 138 -0.41 3.45 -2.79
C ARG A 138 0.05 2.42 -3.83
N PRO A 139 1.23 1.81 -3.65
CA PRO A 139 1.74 0.81 -4.59
C PRO A 139 0.95 -0.49 -4.49
N LEU A 140 0.73 -1.11 -5.65
CA LEU A 140 0.20 -2.46 -5.81
C LEU A 140 1.38 -3.40 -6.07
N TYR A 141 1.89 -4.07 -5.03
CA TYR A 141 3.14 -4.86 -5.13
C TYR A 141 3.05 -6.05 -6.09
N GLY A 142 1.84 -6.54 -6.37
CA GLY A 142 1.59 -7.59 -7.37
C GLY A 142 1.43 -7.10 -8.81
N SER A 143 1.41 -5.78 -9.04
CA SER A 143 1.19 -5.16 -10.34
C SER A 143 2.44 -4.43 -10.79
N ARG A 144 3.10 -4.96 -11.83
CA ARG A 144 4.42 -4.49 -12.26
C ARG A 144 4.55 -4.43 -13.77
N LEU A 145 5.28 -3.42 -14.22
CA LEU A 145 5.82 -3.33 -15.56
C LEU A 145 7.34 -3.51 -15.49
N GLU A 146 7.83 -4.57 -16.10
CA GLU A 146 9.26 -4.80 -16.29
C GLU A 146 9.65 -4.41 -17.72
N VAL A 147 10.63 -3.52 -17.82
CA VAL A 147 11.19 -3.05 -19.10
C VAL A 147 12.60 -3.59 -19.22
N LYS A 148 12.91 -4.29 -20.32
CA LYS A 148 14.26 -4.74 -20.65
C LYS A 148 14.81 -3.96 -21.82
N LEU A 149 15.99 -3.38 -21.64
CA LEU A 149 16.69 -2.59 -22.64
C LEU A 149 17.90 -3.36 -23.19
N SER A 150 18.02 -3.53 -24.50
CA SER A 150 19.25 -3.98 -25.16
C SER A 150 20.28 -2.85 -25.23
N GLY A 151 21.55 -3.17 -24.90
CA GLY A 151 22.65 -2.19 -24.92
C GLY A 151 22.43 -0.96 -24.02
N GLY A 152 21.48 -1.02 -23.09
CA GLY A 152 21.10 0.08 -22.20
C GLY A 152 20.30 1.21 -22.85
N ARG A 153 20.03 1.18 -24.17
CA ARG A 153 19.35 2.27 -24.90
C ARG A 153 18.23 1.83 -25.84
N ALA A 154 18.19 0.57 -26.26
CA ALA A 154 17.13 0.09 -27.15
C ALA A 154 16.12 -0.75 -26.37
N LEU A 155 14.83 -0.49 -26.51
CA LEU A 155 13.80 -1.31 -25.90
C LEU A 155 13.75 -2.70 -26.54
N HIS A 156 13.95 -3.74 -25.74
CA HIS A 156 13.93 -5.12 -26.19
C HIS A 156 12.61 -5.81 -25.86
N SER A 157 12.14 -5.71 -24.62
CA SER A 157 10.86 -6.31 -24.23
C SER A 157 10.21 -5.61 -23.03
N LEU A 158 8.89 -5.79 -22.95
CA LEU A 158 8.03 -5.40 -21.86
C LEU A 158 7.35 -6.64 -21.29
N LYS A 159 7.25 -6.72 -19.97
CA LYS A 159 6.39 -7.66 -19.27
C LYS A 159 5.49 -6.89 -18.32
N LEU A 160 4.19 -7.08 -18.43
CA LEU A 160 3.18 -6.30 -17.71
C LEU A 160 2.22 -7.23 -16.98
N VAL A 161 2.06 -6.99 -15.69
CA VAL A 161 0.91 -7.46 -14.91
C VAL A 161 0.15 -6.21 -14.52
N ARG A 162 -1.02 -5.99 -15.12
CA ARG A 162 -1.90 -4.85 -14.82
C ARG A 162 -3.10 -5.33 -14.03
N LEU A 163 -3.45 -4.59 -12.98
CA LEU A 163 -4.64 -4.86 -12.19
C LEU A 163 -5.70 -3.78 -12.44
N SER A 164 -6.92 -4.21 -12.68
CA SER A 164 -8.12 -3.39 -12.54
C SER A 164 -8.63 -3.53 -11.12
N ILE A 165 -8.88 -2.40 -10.45
CA ILE A 165 -9.20 -2.34 -9.02
C ILE A 165 -10.65 -1.96 -8.82
N LYS A 166 -11.31 -2.68 -7.91
CA LYS A 166 -12.60 -2.33 -7.33
C LYS A 166 -12.42 -2.24 -5.81
N GLU A 167 -12.65 -1.04 -5.28
CA GLU A 167 -12.51 -0.74 -3.85
C GLU A 167 -13.64 -1.41 -3.05
N GLY A 168 -13.29 -2.06 -1.94
CA GLY A 168 -14.26 -2.54 -0.97
C GLY A 168 -14.98 -1.39 -0.27
N LYS A 169 -16.20 -1.63 0.19
CA LYS A 169 -17.02 -0.59 0.85
C LYS A 169 -16.60 -0.30 2.30
N ASP A 170 -15.91 -1.25 2.93
CA ASP A 170 -15.60 -1.19 4.35
C ASP A 170 -14.18 -0.67 4.57
N ALA A 171 -14.04 0.65 4.70
CA ALA A 171 -12.80 1.29 5.11
C ALA A 171 -12.58 1.07 6.61
N GLN A 172 -11.39 0.60 6.97
CA GLN A 172 -10.97 0.31 8.34
C GLN A 172 -9.69 1.08 8.68
N THR A 173 -9.53 1.41 9.95
CA THR A 173 -8.30 2.04 10.45
C THR A 173 -7.18 0.99 10.48
N PRO A 174 -6.05 1.23 9.79
CA PRO A 174 -4.92 0.31 9.86
C PRO A 174 -4.29 0.29 11.24
N VAL A 175 -3.68 -0.84 11.61
CA VAL A 175 -2.74 -0.88 12.72
C VAL A 175 -1.56 0.07 12.43
N PRO A 176 -1.04 0.77 13.45
CA PRO A 176 0.12 1.64 13.29
C PRO A 176 1.35 0.89 12.74
N ALA A 177 2.20 1.58 11.98
CA ALA A 177 3.43 0.98 11.46
C ALA A 177 4.38 0.52 12.57
N SER A 178 4.35 1.18 13.74
CA SER A 178 5.10 0.75 14.93
C SER A 178 4.67 -0.62 15.43
N PHE A 179 3.37 -0.89 15.50
CA PHE A 179 2.84 -2.20 15.89
C PHE A 179 3.20 -3.28 14.87
N ALA A 180 3.06 -2.97 13.57
CA ALA A 180 3.45 -3.89 12.51
C ALA A 180 4.96 -4.21 12.53
N LEU A 181 5.80 -3.21 12.77
CA LEU A 181 7.25 -3.40 12.91
C LEU A 181 7.60 -4.22 14.15
N PHE A 182 6.94 -3.95 15.28
CA PHE A 182 7.12 -4.71 16.51
C PHE A 182 6.87 -6.20 16.28
N ASN A 183 5.70 -6.56 15.73
CA ASN A 183 5.36 -7.94 15.40
C ASN A 183 6.37 -8.57 14.43
N LEU A 184 6.85 -7.80 13.45
CA LEU A 184 7.86 -8.27 12.49
C LEU A 184 9.18 -8.61 13.18
N VAL A 185 9.67 -7.74 14.07
CA VAL A 185 10.94 -7.94 14.79
C VAL A 185 10.83 -9.07 15.82
N GLU A 186 9.71 -9.15 16.53
CA GLU A 186 9.40 -10.22 17.48
C GLU A 186 9.30 -11.59 16.80
N SER A 187 8.82 -11.65 15.55
CA SER A 187 8.73 -12.91 14.80
C SER A 187 10.06 -13.65 14.61
N GLY A 188 11.19 -12.98 14.88
CA GLY A 188 12.54 -13.54 14.72
C GLY A 188 13.03 -13.62 13.27
N LYS A 189 12.20 -13.23 12.29
CA LYS A 189 12.55 -13.26 10.85
C LYS A 189 13.46 -12.10 10.42
N VAL A 190 13.64 -11.10 11.28
CA VAL A 190 14.55 -9.97 11.06
C VAL A 190 15.86 -10.24 11.81
N PRO A 191 16.97 -10.44 11.09
CA PRO A 191 18.29 -10.59 11.68
C PRO A 191 18.74 -9.34 12.42
N LYS A 192 19.61 -9.57 13.41
CA LYS A 192 20.32 -8.52 14.14
C LYS A 192 21.10 -7.63 13.15
N GLY A 193 21.18 -6.33 13.40
CA GLY A 193 21.93 -5.40 12.53
C GLY A 193 21.18 -4.97 11.27
N THR A 194 19.88 -5.29 11.14
CA THR A 194 19.12 -4.93 9.94
C THR A 194 18.84 -3.43 9.92
N VAL A 195 19.18 -2.77 8.82
CA VAL A 195 18.83 -1.36 8.58
C VAL A 195 17.65 -1.29 7.62
N PHE A 196 16.48 -0.90 8.14
CA PHE A 196 15.35 -0.56 7.30
C PHE A 196 15.57 0.82 6.68
N THR A 197 15.24 0.95 5.39
CA THR A 197 15.41 2.19 4.63
C THR A 197 14.08 2.81 4.23
N HIS A 198 13.04 2.00 4.05
CA HIS A 198 11.72 2.47 3.65
C HIS A 198 10.62 1.70 4.36
N ILE A 199 9.60 2.44 4.81
CA ILE A 199 8.37 1.92 5.41
C ILE A 199 7.20 2.54 4.64
N GLU A 200 6.39 1.72 3.97
CA GLU A 200 5.34 2.21 3.08
C GLU A 200 4.08 1.36 3.18
N LEU A 201 2.91 2.01 3.24
CA LEU A 201 1.62 1.34 3.20
C LEU A 201 1.16 1.16 1.74
N GLY A 202 1.04 -0.10 1.32
CA GLY A 202 0.61 -0.48 -0.02
C GLY A 202 -0.35 -1.66 0.00
N TYR A 203 -0.48 -2.34 -1.13
CA TYR A 203 -1.35 -3.50 -1.28
C TYR A 203 -0.59 -4.71 -1.78
N HIS A 204 -0.83 -5.84 -1.12
CA HIS A 204 -0.30 -7.14 -1.49
C HIS A 204 -1.43 -8.16 -1.56
N GLY A 205 -1.33 -9.09 -2.50
CA GLY A 205 -2.34 -10.12 -2.68
C GLY A 205 -1.70 -11.42 -3.10
N GLN A 206 -2.16 -12.51 -2.50
CA GLN A 206 -1.71 -13.86 -2.85
C GLN A 206 -2.44 -14.31 -4.12
N SER A 207 -1.70 -14.92 -5.05
CA SER A 207 -2.26 -15.41 -6.30
C SER A 207 -2.74 -16.85 -6.14
N TYR A 208 -3.94 -17.03 -5.59
CA TYR A 208 -4.61 -18.33 -5.52
C TYR A 208 -5.58 -18.46 -6.69
N ASP A 209 -5.06 -18.73 -7.89
CA ASP A 209 -5.76 -19.28 -9.08
C ASP A 209 -7.08 -18.66 -9.57
N ALA A 210 -7.59 -17.60 -8.95
CA ALA A 210 -8.86 -17.00 -9.28
C ALA A 210 -8.68 -15.81 -10.23
N LYS A 211 -9.59 -15.71 -11.21
CA LYS A 211 -9.74 -14.53 -12.11
C LYS A 211 -9.91 -13.21 -11.33
N THR A 212 -10.30 -13.30 -10.06
CA THR A 212 -10.39 -12.19 -9.11
C THR A 212 -9.43 -12.43 -7.96
N ARG A 213 -8.61 -11.44 -7.64
CA ARG A 213 -7.62 -11.43 -6.56
C ARG A 213 -8.11 -10.51 -5.46
N VAL A 214 -7.90 -10.91 -4.21
CA VAL A 214 -8.12 -10.05 -3.06
C VAL A 214 -6.78 -9.45 -2.66
N LEU A 215 -6.67 -8.12 -2.65
CA LEU A 215 -5.48 -7.42 -2.20
C LEU A 215 -5.74 -6.87 -0.80
N SER A 216 -4.95 -7.33 0.16
CA SER A 216 -4.96 -6.80 1.50
C SER A 216 -4.00 -5.61 1.61
N PRO A 217 -4.35 -4.57 2.38
CA PRO A 217 -3.42 -3.50 2.70
C PRO A 217 -2.29 -4.05 3.57
N VAL A 218 -1.05 -3.63 3.30
CA VAL A 218 0.14 -4.09 4.01
C VAL A 218 1.12 -2.96 4.27
N TRP A 219 1.78 -3.01 5.42
CA TRP A 219 3.04 -2.31 5.65
C TRP A 219 4.17 -3.10 5.00
N LYS A 220 4.90 -2.44 4.10
CA LYS A 220 6.14 -2.94 3.52
C LYS A 220 7.32 -2.33 4.26
N PHE A 221 8.21 -3.19 4.74
CA PHE A 221 9.49 -2.81 5.35
C PHE A 221 10.62 -3.26 4.43
N ALA A 222 11.34 -2.31 3.82
CA ALA A 222 12.47 -2.61 2.93
C ALA A 222 13.80 -2.36 3.64
N ALA A 223 14.65 -3.37 3.68
CA ALA A 223 15.99 -3.31 4.25
C ALA A 223 17.04 -2.84 3.23
N ALA A 224 18.13 -2.26 3.71
CA ALA A 224 19.24 -1.76 2.89
C ALA A 224 19.90 -2.86 2.03
N ASP A 225 19.92 -4.11 2.52
CA ASP A 225 20.42 -5.28 1.80
C ASP A 225 19.46 -5.83 0.73
N GLY A 226 18.30 -5.18 0.55
CA GLY A 226 17.31 -5.54 -0.47
C GLY A 226 16.22 -6.50 0.01
N ARG A 227 16.28 -7.01 1.24
CA ARG A 227 15.19 -7.80 1.81
C ARG A 227 13.95 -6.95 2.02
N THR A 228 12.78 -7.55 1.83
CA THR A 228 11.49 -6.88 1.99
C THR A 228 10.58 -7.76 2.82
N TYR A 229 9.87 -7.14 3.76
CA TYR A 229 8.91 -7.81 4.63
C TYR A 229 7.55 -7.15 4.47
N TYR A 230 6.50 -7.97 4.50
CA TYR A 230 5.11 -7.51 4.42
C TYR A 230 4.37 -7.89 5.70
N VAL A 231 3.69 -6.92 6.29
CA VAL A 231 2.83 -7.12 7.46
C VAL A 231 1.44 -6.60 7.13
N ASN A 232 0.41 -7.40 7.36
CA ASN A 232 -0.97 -7.02 7.12
C ASN A 232 -1.31 -5.77 7.93
N ALA A 233 -1.80 -4.72 7.25
CA ALA A 233 -2.07 -3.44 7.88
C ALA A 233 -3.39 -3.40 8.65
N LEU A 234 -4.26 -4.41 8.53
CA LEU A 234 -5.48 -4.53 9.33
C LEU A 234 -5.28 -5.42 10.56
N THR A 235 -4.48 -6.48 10.45
CA THR A 235 -4.32 -7.48 11.52
C THR A 235 -2.96 -7.44 12.23
N GLY A 236 -1.95 -6.79 11.65
CA GLY A 236 -0.57 -6.83 12.13
C GLY A 236 0.13 -8.18 11.93
N ALA A 237 -0.50 -9.13 11.22
CA ALA A 237 0.08 -10.45 10.95
C ALA A 237 1.05 -10.41 9.77
N LEU A 238 2.17 -11.13 9.88
CA LEU A 238 3.13 -11.24 8.77
C LEU A 238 2.49 -11.91 7.55
N GLN A 239 2.83 -11.42 6.37
CA GLN A 239 2.42 -11.99 5.09
C GLN A 239 3.63 -12.69 4.43
N PRO A 240 3.40 -13.81 3.72
CA PRO A 240 4.43 -14.45 2.90
C PRO A 240 4.83 -13.59 1.70
#